data_AF-A0A1H8RUP7-F1
#
_entry.id   AF-A0A1H8RUP7-F1
#
_cell.length_a   1.000
_cell.length_b   1.000
_cell.length_c   1.000
_cell.angle_alpha   90.00
_cell.angle_beta   90.00
_cell.angle_gamma   90.00
#
_symmetry.space_group_name_H-M   'P 1'
#
loop_
_entity.id
_entity.type
_entity.pdbx_description
1 polymer ?
#
loop_
_entity_poly.entity_id
_entity_poly.type
_entity_poly.pdbx_seq_one_letter_code
_entity_poly.pdbx_strand_id
1 'polypeptide(L)'
;MEAGNSAYKYYKKSRLFYRLAFYTCVWIALYSSLFNGINPIIGAFAILLPVLAVYVLVPMGLFYIIKSYTHKEPFNRFRMYYFAGHLFFLVILIGFAIVIITDISKFTAR
;
A
#
# COMPACT_ATOMS: atom_id res chain seq x y z
N MET A 1 29.99 -0.92 18.47
CA MET A 1 29.65 -1.03 17.03
C MET A 1 28.12 -0.99 16.82
N GLU A 2 27.44 0.10 17.22
CA GLU A 2 25.95 0.20 17.12
C GLU A 2 25.45 1.23 16.09
N ALA A 3 26.36 1.94 15.40
CA ALA A 3 26.01 2.97 14.43
C ALA A 3 25.36 2.44 13.13
N GLY A 4 25.42 1.13 12.87
CA GLY A 4 24.87 0.52 11.64
C GLY A 4 23.34 0.42 11.61
N ASN A 5 22.66 0.41 12.76
CA ASN A 5 21.20 0.19 12.79
C ASN A 5 20.41 1.48 12.48
N SER A 6 21.00 2.64 12.84
CA SER A 6 20.41 3.98 12.70
C SER A 6 20.44 4.54 11.27
N ALA A 7 21.48 4.22 10.49
CA ALA A 7 21.74 4.86 9.19
C ALA A 7 20.66 4.63 8.12
N TYR A 8 19.77 3.65 8.31
CA TYR A 8 18.70 3.28 7.37
C TYR A 8 17.31 3.28 8.02
N LYS A 9 17.10 4.12 9.03
CA LYS A 9 15.88 4.13 9.85
C LYS A 9 14.63 4.34 8.99
N TYR A 10 14.64 5.31 8.07
CA TYR A 10 13.47 5.64 7.25
C TYR A 10 13.29 4.68 6.09
N TYR A 11 14.39 4.27 5.45
CA TYR A 11 14.37 3.21 4.44
C TYR A 11 13.77 1.90 4.97
N LYS A 12 14.16 1.44 6.16
CA LYS A 12 13.62 0.21 6.78
C LYS A 12 12.11 0.31 7.02
N LYS A 13 11.63 1.47 7.49
CA LYS A 13 10.19 1.72 7.66
C LYS A 13 9.45 1.67 6.33
N SER A 14 9.93 2.38 5.31
CA SER A 14 9.29 2.35 3.99
C SER A 14 9.26 0.93 3.39
N ARG A 15 10.34 0.15 3.55
CA ARG A 15 10.38 -1.25 3.13
C ARG A 15 9.33 -2.10 3.85
N LEU A 16 9.11 -1.88 5.14
CA LEU A 16 8.06 -2.57 5.89
C LEU A 16 6.68 -2.23 5.33
N PHE A 17 6.38 -0.94 5.14
CA PHE A 17 5.12 -0.49 4.55
C PHE A 17 4.89 -1.09 3.16
N TYR A 18 5.94 -1.16 2.33
CA TYR A 18 5.86 -1.78 1.01
C TYR A 18 5.49 -3.27 1.10
N ARG A 19 6.15 -4.03 1.99
CA ARG A 19 5.87 -5.46 2.15
C ARG A 19 4.45 -5.69 2.65
N LEU A 20 4.00 -4.89 3.62
CA LEU A 20 2.63 -4.96 4.12
C LEU A 20 1.64 -4.67 2.99
N ALA A 21 1.79 -3.55 2.28
CA ALA A 21 0.91 -3.21 1.16
C ALA A 21 0.89 -4.31 0.08
N PHE A 22 2.05 -4.85 -0.29
CA PHE A 22 2.15 -5.94 -1.26
C PHE A 22 1.42 -7.21 -0.79
N TYR A 23 1.68 -7.67 0.44
CA TYR A 23 1.00 -8.86 0.97
C TYR A 23 -0.51 -8.64 1.10
N THR A 24 -0.94 -7.44 1.47
CA THR A 24 -2.36 -7.09 1.53
C THR A 24 -2.99 -7.12 0.14
N CYS A 25 -2.32 -6.62 -0.90
CA CYS A 25 -2.79 -6.74 -2.28
C CYS A 25 -2.87 -8.20 -2.75
N VAL A 26 -1.86 -9.01 -2.45
CA VAL A 26 -1.87 -10.45 -2.77
C VAL A 26 -3.02 -11.15 -2.04
N TRP A 27 -3.25 -10.83 -0.78
CA TRP A 27 -4.39 -11.36 -0.01
C TRP A 27 -5.72 -11.02 -0.68
N ILE A 28 -5.94 -9.75 -1.06
CA ILE A 28 -7.17 -9.31 -1.74
C ILE A 28 -7.37 -10.09 -3.05
N ALA A 29 -6.32 -10.25 -3.86
CA ALA A 29 -6.40 -10.96 -5.14
C ALA A 29 -6.70 -12.45 -4.97
N LEU A 30 -6.12 -13.09 -3.93
CA LEU A 30 -6.32 -14.51 -3.67
C LEU A 30 -7.64 -14.80 -2.93
N TYR A 31 -8.16 -13.85 -2.17
CA TYR A 31 -9.33 -14.06 -1.31
C TYR A 31 -10.52 -14.58 -2.11
N SER A 32 -10.85 -13.95 -3.24
CA SER A 32 -11.95 -14.37 -4.10
C SER A 32 -11.77 -15.78 -4.68
N SER A 33 -10.52 -16.19 -4.93
CA SER A 33 -10.22 -17.51 -5.48
C SER A 33 -10.28 -18.61 -4.42
N LEU A 34 -9.79 -18.31 -3.21
CA LEU A 34 -9.65 -19.28 -2.12
C LEU A 34 -10.94 -19.46 -1.31
N PHE A 35 -11.81 -18.44 -1.27
CA PHE A 35 -12.93 -18.39 -0.34
C PHE A 35 -14.28 -18.20 -1.03
N ASN A 36 -14.49 -18.94 -2.11
CA ASN A 36 -15.79 -19.02 -2.78
C ASN A 36 -16.84 -19.65 -1.84
N GLY A 37 -17.98 -18.97 -1.64
CA GLY A 37 -19.09 -19.46 -0.83
C GLY A 37 -19.09 -19.06 0.65
N ILE A 38 -18.20 -18.16 1.08
CA ILE A 38 -18.28 -17.55 2.41
C ILE A 38 -19.49 -16.60 2.49
N ASN A 39 -20.06 -16.48 3.70
CA ASN A 39 -21.10 -15.48 4.00
C ASN A 39 -20.71 -14.09 3.45
N PRO A 40 -21.58 -13.42 2.69
CA PRO A 40 -21.25 -12.19 1.99
C PRO A 40 -20.82 -11.05 2.93
N ILE A 41 -21.35 -11.00 4.15
CA ILE A 41 -20.98 -9.98 5.15
C ILE A 41 -19.53 -10.19 5.60
N ILE A 42 -19.19 -11.44 5.95
CA ILE A 42 -17.83 -11.80 6.36
C ILE A 42 -16.84 -11.57 5.21
N GLY A 43 -17.24 -11.94 3.99
CA GLY A 43 -16.47 -11.69 2.77
C GLY A 43 -16.21 -10.20 2.53
N ALA A 44 -17.22 -9.35 2.73
CA ALA A 44 -17.08 -7.91 2.58
C ALA A 44 -16.04 -7.34 3.57
N PHE A 45 -16.10 -7.69 4.86
CA PHE A 45 -15.12 -7.21 5.85
C PHE A 45 -13.70 -7.72 5.58
N ALA A 46 -13.57 -8.97 5.12
CA ALA A 46 -12.29 -9.59 4.80
C ALA A 46 -11.57 -8.94 3.60
N ILE A 47 -12.30 -8.21 2.74
CA ILE A 47 -11.74 -7.42 1.64
C ILE A 47 -11.60 -5.94 2.02
N LEU A 48 -12.63 -5.37 2.65
CA LEU A 48 -12.69 -3.93 2.96
C LEU A 48 -11.57 -3.48 3.89
N LEU A 49 -11.30 -4.22 4.97
CA LEU A 49 -10.27 -3.86 5.94
C LEU A 49 -8.86 -3.84 5.29
N PRO A 50 -8.44 -4.87 4.54
CA PRO A 50 -7.25 -4.83 3.70
C PRO A 50 -7.17 -3.62 2.77
N VAL A 51 -8.24 -3.31 2.04
CA VAL A 51 -8.25 -2.18 1.10
C VAL A 51 -7.99 -0.86 1.84
N LEU A 52 -8.67 -0.61 2.96
CA LEU A 52 -8.45 0.58 3.79
C LEU A 52 -7.03 0.62 4.35
N ALA A 53 -6.46 -0.52 4.72
CA ALA A 53 -5.07 -0.59 5.16
C ALA A 53 -4.10 -0.14 4.06
N VAL A 54 -4.31 -0.56 2.79
CA VAL A 54 -3.44 -0.14 1.68
C VAL A 54 -3.50 1.38 1.47
N TYR A 55 -4.67 2.00 1.62
CA TYR A 55 -4.84 3.46 1.55
C TYR A 55 -4.01 4.24 2.57
N VAL A 56 -3.66 3.62 3.71
CA VAL A 56 -2.81 4.22 4.74
C VAL A 56 -1.35 3.83 4.57
N LEU A 57 -1.08 2.54 4.32
CA LEU A 57 0.27 1.99 4.23
C LEU A 57 1.07 2.58 3.06
N VAL A 58 0.45 2.79 1.91
CA VAL A 58 1.14 3.28 0.70
C VAL A 58 1.57 4.74 0.85
N PRO A 59 0.72 5.71 1.25
CA PRO A 59 1.16 7.07 1.52
C PRO A 59 2.21 7.17 2.63
N MET A 60 2.07 6.38 3.71
CA MET A 60 3.10 6.32 4.76
C MET A 60 4.43 5.79 4.21
N GLY A 61 4.39 4.72 3.42
CA GLY A 61 5.57 4.14 2.79
C GLY A 61 6.28 5.13 1.85
N LEU A 62 5.51 5.90 1.08
CA LEU A 62 5.98 6.96 0.21
C LEU A 62 6.60 8.13 1.01
N PHE A 63 5.94 8.55 2.10
CA PHE A 63 6.46 9.57 3.00
C PHE A 63 7.82 9.17 3.59
N TYR A 64 7.96 7.93 4.07
CA TYR A 64 9.21 7.46 4.66
C TYR A 64 10.34 7.29 3.64
N ILE A 65 10.06 6.88 2.40
CA ILE A 65 11.11 6.78 1.38
C ILE A 65 11.56 8.17 0.92
N ILE A 66 10.66 9.14 0.79
CA ILE A 66 11.01 10.54 0.51
C ILE A 66 11.86 11.08 1.66
N LYS A 67 11.47 10.80 2.91
CA LYS A 67 12.23 11.19 4.09
C LYS A 67 13.64 10.58 4.12
N SER A 68 13.80 9.35 3.62
CA SER A 68 15.12 8.72 3.45
C SER A 68 16.01 9.48 2.46
N TYR A 69 15.45 10.00 1.37
CA TYR A 69 16.20 10.85 0.42
C TYR A 69 16.57 12.20 1.04
N THR A 70 15.65 12.86 1.76
CA THR A 70 15.91 14.18 2.35
C THR A 70 16.94 14.14 3.48
N HIS A 71 16.96 13.06 4.26
CA HIS A 71 17.93 12.87 5.35
C HIS A 71 19.29 12.34 4.87
N LYS A 72 19.49 12.23 3.55
CA LYS A 72 20.74 11.76 2.93
C LYS A 72 21.22 10.42 3.52
N GLU A 73 20.28 9.49 3.79
CA GLU A 73 20.65 8.12 4.19
C GLU A 73 21.56 7.50 3.11
N PRO A 74 22.49 6.60 3.50
CA PRO A 74 23.51 6.08 2.60
C PRO A 74 22.88 5.51 1.32
N PHE A 75 23.58 5.69 0.19
CA PHE A 75 23.05 5.25 -1.09
C PHE A 75 22.78 3.74 -1.07
N ASN A 76 21.55 3.38 -1.41
CA ASN A 76 21.12 2.00 -1.55
C ASN A 76 20.38 1.87 -2.89
N ARG A 77 20.89 1.03 -3.79
CA ARG A 77 20.28 0.74 -5.10
C ARG A 77 18.82 0.32 -4.99
N PHE A 78 18.45 -0.32 -3.88
CA PHE A 78 17.09 -0.79 -3.66
C PHE A 78 16.10 0.33 -3.31
N ARG A 79 16.58 1.51 -2.90
CA ARG A 79 15.73 2.65 -2.50
C ARG A 79 14.85 3.12 -3.66
N MET A 80 15.37 3.10 -4.88
CA MET A 80 14.61 3.50 -6.07
C MET A 80 13.53 2.49 -6.44
N TYR A 81 13.80 1.18 -6.30
CA TYR A 81 12.78 0.15 -6.53
C TYR A 81 11.60 0.28 -5.56
N TYR A 82 11.85 0.51 -4.27
CA TYR A 82 10.76 0.72 -3.30
C TYR A 82 9.98 2.01 -3.55
N PHE A 83 10.65 3.08 -3.98
CA PHE A 83 9.98 4.33 -4.37
C PHE A 83 9.05 4.10 -5.57
N ALA A 84 9.56 3.48 -6.64
CA ALA A 84 8.76 3.15 -7.82
C ALA A 84 7.59 2.21 -7.48
N GLY A 85 7.81 1.23 -6.61
CA GLY A 85 6.76 0.33 -6.15
C GLY A 85 5.65 1.04 -5.37
N HIS A 86 5.99 1.98 -4.48
CA HIS A 86 4.97 2.79 -3.79
C HIS A 86 4.21 3.70 -4.75
N LEU A 87 4.89 4.29 -5.75
CA LEU A 87 4.21 5.06 -6.79
C LEU A 87 3.25 4.21 -7.61
N PHE A 88 3.65 2.99 -7.97
CA PHE A 88 2.78 2.05 -8.67
C PHE A 88 1.51 1.75 -7.86
N PHE A 89 1.64 1.44 -6.57
CA PHE A 89 0.48 1.23 -5.70
C PHE A 89 -0.37 2.50 -5.55
N LEU A 90 0.25 3.68 -5.49
CA LEU A 90 -0.48 4.93 -5.41
C LEU A 90 -1.34 5.18 -6.65
N VAL A 91 -0.83 4.87 -7.85
CA VAL A 91 -1.60 4.96 -9.11
C VAL A 91 -2.81 4.03 -9.07
N ILE A 92 -2.64 2.79 -8.59
CA ILE A 92 -3.76 1.84 -8.42
C ILE A 92 -4.82 2.40 -7.46
N LEU A 93 -4.41 2.95 -6.32
CA LEU A 93 -5.33 3.54 -5.33
C LEU A 93 -6.11 4.74 -5.88
N ILE A 94 -5.45 5.59 -6.67
CA ILE A 94 -6.11 6.72 -7.34
C ILE A 94 -7.12 6.21 -8.36
N GLY A 95 -6.75 5.23 -9.19
CA GLY A 95 -7.65 4.60 -10.14
C GLY A 95 -8.88 4.00 -9.45
N PHE A 96 -8.68 3.28 -8.35
CA PHE A 96 -9.76 2.70 -7.56
C PHE A 96 -10.70 3.78 -6.97
N ALA A 97 -10.13 4.87 -6.44
CA ALA A 97 -10.93 5.99 -5.92
C ALA A 97 -11.79 6.63 -7.03
N ILE A 98 -11.23 6.83 -8.24
CA ILE A 98 -11.96 7.36 -9.39
C ILE A 98 -13.14 6.46 -9.77
N VAL A 99 -12.93 5.13 -9.80
CA VAL A 99 -14.02 4.18 -10.09
C VAL A 99 -15.14 4.29 -9.05
N ILE A 100 -14.80 4.30 -7.75
CA ILE A 100 -15.80 4.47 -6.68
C ILE A 100 -16.59 5.76 -6.85
N ILE A 101 -15.92 6.89 -7.06
CA ILE A 101 -16.57 8.20 -7.24
C ILE A 101 -17.49 8.17 -8.47
N THR A 102 -17.04 7.56 -9.57
CA THR A 102 -17.79 7.46 -10.82
C THR A 102 -19.03 6.58 -10.67
N ASP A 103 -18.96 5.51 -9.88
CA ASP A 103 -20.12 4.66 -9.66
C ASP A 103 -21.12 5.31 -8.69
N ILE A 104 -20.65 5.96 -7.62
CA ILE A 104 -21.53 6.73 -6.72
C ILE A 104 -22.28 7.82 -7.48
N SER A 105 -21.60 8.56 -8.36
CA SER A 105 -22.25 9.66 -9.11
C SER A 105 -23.37 9.18 -10.02
N LYS A 106 -23.26 7.97 -10.59
CA LYS A 106 -24.35 7.35 -11.37
C LYS A 106 -25.57 7.02 -10.52
N PHE A 107 -25.38 6.66 -9.25
CA PHE A 107 -26.49 6.38 -8.32
C PHE A 107 -27.15 7.65 -7.80
N THR A 108 -26.40 8.75 -7.62
CA THR A 108 -26.95 10.03 -7.17
C THR A 108 -27.67 10.80 -8.28
N ALA A 109 -27.34 10.54 -9.55
CA ALA A 109 -27.98 11.19 -10.70
C ALA A 109 -29.29 10.51 -11.17
N ARG A 110 -29.77 9.48 -10.46
CA ARG A 110 -31.10 8.87 -10.61
C ARG A 110 -31.99 9.27 -9.46
#